data_AF-A0A194VNL3-F1
#
_entry.id   AF-A0A194VNL3-F1
#
_cell.length_a   1.000
_cell.length_b   1.000
_cell.length_c   1.000
_cell.angle_alpha   90.00
_cell.angle_beta   90.00
_cell.angle_gamma   90.00
#
_symmetry.space_group_name_H-M   'P 1'
#
loop_
_entity.id
_entity.type
_entity.pdbx_description
1 polymer ?
#
loop_
_entity_poly.entity_id
_entity_poly.type
_entity_poly.pdbx_seq_one_letter_code
_entity_poly.pdbx_strand_id
1 'polypeptide(L)'
;MSNSFRGYDSETTGDIPLTDRGHHQINSDPPPYDQVAAWKNNTNNMARSEGAKSPQWYNFKTWSKKAWIIVGVVIAIILVIVIVVPVEVTKNNAYPSYTTLNYTLSETYSPDSFFDKFDYYTDSDPTNGFVTYVSQETAESLNLTYSSSSSAVLRVDTSDADSSDSSGTSSTTGQTSQGGQGGQGGQSSQGGQSGGQGAPGRKRQSTATTRNSVRVTSKNTYNKGLFIFDVIHTPYGCGTWPALWLTDPNNWPAHGEIDIMEAVNNGTSGNQMTLHTASGCKMDHKRKQTGTALHENCYWKANAQAGCGVQGNTSTFGADYNTLGGGITAVEWRSAGIRVWQFERDNIPDDITNNSPSPNSWGKALADFPDTGCDIGSHFKNQSIIINIDLCGDWAGSNSVYTSEFGCPSNCTDYVANNPSEFTKAYWEFGAFQVYQSS
;
A
#
# COMPACT_ATOMS: atom_id res chain seq x y z
N MET A 1 -8.30 -37.56 -11.16
CA MET A 1 -9.76 -37.54 -11.45
C MET A 1 -9.98 -36.52 -12.55
N SER A 2 -10.65 -36.90 -13.63
CA SER A 2 -10.88 -36.02 -14.79
C SER A 2 -12.22 -35.34 -14.64
N ASN A 3 -12.30 -34.05 -14.97
CA ASN A 3 -13.57 -33.45 -15.39
C ASN A 3 -13.32 -32.47 -16.54
N SER A 4 -14.00 -32.73 -17.64
CA SER A 4 -14.00 -31.95 -18.87
C SER A 4 -15.36 -31.31 -19.02
N PHE A 5 -15.40 -30.02 -19.38
CA PHE A 5 -16.62 -29.38 -19.84
C PHE A 5 -16.51 -29.06 -21.33
N ARG A 6 -17.22 -29.85 -22.15
CA ARG A 6 -17.65 -29.45 -23.49
C ARG A 6 -19.03 -28.79 -23.38
N GLY A 7 -19.25 -27.72 -24.13
CA GLY A 7 -20.58 -27.12 -24.29
C GLY A 7 -21.43 -27.86 -25.34
N TYR A 8 -22.63 -27.35 -25.59
CA TYR A 8 -23.42 -27.66 -26.79
C TYR A 8 -24.41 -26.53 -27.12
N ASP A 9 -24.72 -26.40 -28.41
CA ASP A 9 -25.59 -25.39 -29.02
C ASP A 9 -27.06 -25.83 -29.18
N SER A 10 -27.91 -24.81 -29.46
CA SER A 10 -29.01 -24.80 -30.46
C SER A 10 -30.24 -25.76 -30.40
N GLU A 11 -31.42 -25.11 -30.44
CA GLU A 11 -32.56 -25.34 -31.36
C GLU A 11 -33.74 -26.32 -31.09
N THR A 12 -34.94 -25.71 -31.15
CA THR A 12 -36.20 -26.14 -31.86
C THR A 12 -37.26 -27.09 -31.26
N THR A 13 -38.49 -26.52 -31.18
CA THR A 13 -39.82 -26.98 -31.64
C THR A 13 -40.72 -28.01 -30.90
N GLY A 14 -42.00 -27.63 -30.79
CA GLY A 14 -43.20 -28.50 -30.85
C GLY A 14 -44.18 -28.39 -29.65
N ASP A 15 -45.52 -28.44 -29.80
CA ASP A 15 -46.39 -27.82 -30.82
C ASP A 15 -47.88 -27.74 -30.35
N ILE A 16 -48.65 -26.92 -31.08
CA ILE A 16 -50.07 -26.45 -30.99
C ILE A 16 -51.20 -27.52 -30.83
N PRO A 17 -52.46 -27.17 -30.45
CA PRO A 17 -53.49 -26.55 -31.36
C PRO A 17 -54.32 -25.40 -30.71
N LEU A 18 -54.95 -24.41 -31.37
CA LEU A 18 -55.62 -24.20 -32.68
C LEU A 18 -57.07 -24.69 -32.86
N THR A 19 -58.02 -23.77 -32.66
CA THR A 19 -59.36 -23.65 -33.28
C THR A 19 -59.73 -22.15 -33.31
N ASP A 20 -60.53 -21.58 -34.21
CA ASP A 20 -60.90 -21.92 -35.60
C ASP A 20 -61.27 -20.60 -36.34
N ARG A 21 -61.27 -20.58 -37.68
CA ARG A 21 -61.63 -19.39 -38.51
C ARG A 21 -63.06 -19.49 -39.06
N GLY A 22 -63.69 -18.34 -39.31
CA GLY A 22 -64.88 -18.21 -40.16
C GLY A 22 -64.80 -17.00 -41.10
N HIS A 23 -64.96 -17.21 -42.41
CA HIS A 23 -64.83 -16.20 -43.48
C HIS A 23 -66.14 -15.99 -44.28
N HIS A 24 -66.15 -14.96 -45.14
CA HIS A 24 -67.12 -14.56 -46.21
C HIS A 24 -68.27 -13.60 -45.79
N GLN A 25 -68.78 -12.58 -46.52
CA GLN A 25 -68.61 -11.87 -47.83
C GLN A 25 -70.04 -11.61 -48.43
N ILE A 26 -70.44 -10.55 -49.17
CA ILE A 26 -69.88 -9.28 -49.72
C ILE A 26 -71.04 -8.22 -49.76
N ASN A 27 -70.76 -6.97 -50.22
CA ASN A 27 -71.70 -5.94 -50.74
C ASN A 27 -72.58 -5.15 -49.73
N SER A 28 -73.00 -3.88 -49.98
CA SER A 28 -72.62 -2.87 -51.00
C SER A 28 -73.01 -1.44 -50.55
N ASP A 29 -72.51 -0.43 -51.28
CA ASP A 29 -72.95 0.99 -51.37
C ASP A 29 -72.62 2.00 -50.22
N PRO A 30 -72.22 3.25 -50.55
CA PRO A 30 -71.89 4.30 -49.58
C PRO A 30 -73.06 5.28 -49.27
N PRO A 31 -73.27 5.68 -48.00
CA PRO A 31 -74.16 6.79 -47.61
C PRO A 31 -73.50 8.18 -47.76
N PRO A 32 -74.28 9.30 -47.74
CA PRO A 32 -74.08 10.40 -48.71
C PRO A 32 -73.18 11.60 -48.30
N TYR A 33 -73.21 12.60 -49.19
CA TYR A 33 -72.26 13.72 -49.32
C TYR A 33 -72.91 15.07 -48.91
N ASP A 34 -73.26 15.26 -47.65
CA ASP A 34 -74.11 16.39 -47.22
C ASP A 34 -73.76 17.03 -45.86
N GLN A 35 -72.49 17.42 -45.66
CA GLN A 35 -72.14 18.57 -44.77
C GLN A 35 -71.16 19.59 -45.42
N VAL A 36 -71.01 19.59 -46.74
CA VAL A 36 -70.15 20.56 -47.47
C VAL A 36 -70.97 21.72 -48.06
N ALA A 37 -71.74 22.44 -47.22
CA ALA A 37 -72.62 23.53 -47.70
C ALA A 37 -72.87 24.70 -46.71
N ALA A 38 -71.97 24.98 -45.76
CA ALA A 38 -72.10 26.13 -44.83
C ALA A 38 -70.99 27.20 -44.99
N TRP A 39 -70.27 27.21 -46.12
CA TRP A 39 -69.05 28.00 -46.31
C TRP A 39 -68.96 28.78 -47.63
N LYS A 40 -70.11 29.25 -48.16
CA LYS A 40 -70.16 29.94 -49.46
C LYS A 40 -71.02 31.20 -49.60
N ASN A 41 -71.51 31.81 -48.50
CA ASN A 41 -72.24 33.08 -48.58
C ASN A 41 -72.01 33.99 -47.35
N ASN A 42 -70.78 34.43 -47.11
CA ASN A 42 -70.56 35.71 -46.39
C ASN A 42 -69.25 36.43 -46.75
N THR A 43 -68.89 36.43 -48.04
CA THR A 43 -67.97 37.45 -48.57
C THR A 43 -68.76 38.71 -48.87
N ASN A 44 -68.84 39.63 -47.90
CA ASN A 44 -68.83 41.09 -48.07
C ASN A 44 -69.21 41.80 -46.76
N ASN A 45 -68.21 42.08 -45.92
CA ASN A 45 -67.97 43.42 -45.33
C ASN A 45 -66.89 43.36 -44.22
N MET A 46 -65.75 44.02 -44.46
CA MET A 46 -64.86 44.67 -43.48
C MET A 46 -64.24 43.77 -42.36
N ALA A 47 -62.93 43.75 -42.11
CA ALA A 47 -61.86 44.67 -42.50
C ALA A 47 -60.49 43.97 -42.64
N ARG A 48 -59.57 44.67 -43.29
CA ARG A 48 -58.16 44.27 -43.50
C ARG A 48 -57.40 44.21 -42.17
N SER A 49 -56.91 43.03 -41.80
CA SER A 49 -55.89 42.84 -40.76
C SER A 49 -54.77 41.99 -41.34
N GLU A 50 -53.60 42.61 -41.51
CA GLU A 50 -52.42 41.96 -42.06
C GLU A 50 -51.78 41.01 -41.03
N GLY A 51 -51.12 39.96 -41.51
CA GLY A 51 -50.70 38.85 -40.66
C GLY A 51 -49.73 39.26 -39.54
N ALA A 52 -50.10 38.94 -38.29
CA ALA A 52 -49.20 38.97 -37.16
C ALA A 52 -48.12 37.89 -37.33
N LYS A 53 -47.00 38.24 -37.96
CA LYS A 53 -45.79 37.40 -37.98
C LYS A 53 -45.38 37.13 -36.54
N SER A 54 -45.12 35.87 -36.21
CA SER A 54 -44.48 35.51 -34.94
C SER A 54 -43.17 36.30 -34.78
N PRO A 55 -42.86 36.84 -33.59
CA PRO A 55 -41.61 37.56 -33.39
C PRO A 55 -40.43 36.62 -33.64
N GLN A 56 -39.66 36.88 -34.69
CA GLN A 56 -38.40 36.17 -34.90
C GLN A 56 -37.43 36.61 -33.80
N TRP A 57 -37.30 35.77 -32.78
CA TRP A 57 -36.57 36.03 -31.54
C TRP A 57 -35.08 36.33 -31.75
N TYR A 58 -34.53 35.92 -32.90
CA TYR A 58 -33.18 36.24 -33.38
C TYR A 58 -32.99 37.67 -33.94
N ASN A 59 -34.04 38.50 -34.07
CA ASN A 59 -33.89 39.84 -34.63
C ASN A 59 -33.44 40.86 -33.57
N PHE A 60 -32.14 40.87 -33.27
CA PHE A 60 -31.52 41.73 -32.25
C PHE A 60 -31.76 43.24 -32.42
N LYS A 61 -32.20 43.71 -33.60
CA LYS A 61 -32.53 45.12 -33.86
C LYS A 61 -33.86 45.58 -33.28
N THR A 62 -34.78 44.68 -32.90
CA THR A 62 -36.09 45.04 -32.33
C THR A 62 -36.14 44.94 -30.81
N TRP A 63 -35.02 44.60 -30.17
CA TRP A 63 -34.94 44.37 -28.73
C TRP A 63 -35.02 45.65 -27.90
N SER A 64 -35.81 45.61 -26.82
CA SER A 64 -35.93 46.74 -25.89
C SER A 64 -34.64 46.98 -25.10
N LYS A 65 -34.44 48.21 -24.59
CA LYS A 65 -33.30 48.54 -23.71
C LYS A 65 -33.21 47.60 -22.49
N LYS A 66 -34.34 47.13 -21.96
CA LYS A 66 -34.37 46.16 -20.85
C LYS A 66 -33.83 44.79 -21.25
N ALA A 67 -34.11 44.31 -22.47
CA ALA A 67 -33.57 43.05 -22.98
C ALA A 67 -32.05 43.11 -23.19
N TRP A 68 -31.54 44.24 -23.71
CA TRP A 68 -30.10 44.48 -23.81
C TRP A 68 -29.40 44.58 -22.45
N ILE A 69 -30.04 45.19 -21.44
CA ILE A 69 -29.52 45.19 -20.05
C ILE A 69 -29.47 43.75 -19.50
N ILE A 70 -30.52 42.95 -19.69
CA ILE A 70 -30.55 41.55 -19.23
C ILE A 70 -29.42 40.74 -19.89
N VAL A 71 -29.22 40.86 -21.21
CA VAL A 71 -28.11 40.16 -21.88
C VAL A 71 -26.74 40.70 -21.46
N GLY A 72 -26.59 42.00 -21.22
CA GLY A 72 -25.36 42.55 -20.63
C GLY A 72 -25.05 41.96 -19.25
N VAL A 73 -26.06 41.81 -18.39
CA VAL A 73 -25.94 41.18 -17.07
C VAL A 73 -25.63 39.69 -17.18
N VAL A 74 -26.29 38.95 -18.08
CA VAL A 74 -26.03 37.52 -18.32
C VAL A 74 -24.61 37.31 -18.85
N ILE A 75 -24.14 38.13 -19.81
CA ILE A 75 -22.77 38.09 -20.30
C ILE A 75 -21.77 38.40 -19.17
N ALA A 76 -22.04 39.42 -18.34
CA ALA A 76 -21.18 39.73 -17.20
C ALA A 76 -21.10 38.58 -16.18
N ILE A 77 -22.23 37.93 -15.86
CA ILE A 77 -22.27 36.75 -14.97
C ILE A 77 -21.47 35.59 -15.60
N ILE A 78 -21.67 35.31 -16.89
CA ILE A 78 -20.91 34.27 -17.60
C ILE A 78 -19.41 34.56 -17.57
N LEU A 79 -19.00 35.80 -17.85
CA LEU A 79 -17.58 36.21 -17.79
C LEU A 79 -17.00 36.07 -16.37
N VAL A 80 -17.75 36.45 -15.33
CA VAL A 80 -17.33 36.24 -13.94
C VAL A 80 -17.17 34.75 -13.63
N ILE A 81 -18.12 33.89 -14.02
CA ILE A 81 -18.02 32.43 -13.82
C ILE A 81 -16.81 31.85 -14.58
N VAL A 82 -16.62 32.24 -15.85
CA VAL A 82 -15.52 31.79 -16.71
C VAL A 82 -14.14 32.23 -16.21
N ILE A 83 -14.05 33.31 -15.43
CA ILE A 83 -12.79 33.74 -14.81
C ILE A 83 -12.62 33.15 -13.40
N VAL A 84 -13.65 33.23 -12.56
CA VAL A 84 -13.56 32.82 -11.14
C VAL A 84 -13.42 31.31 -10.99
N VAL A 85 -14.16 30.50 -11.76
CA VAL A 85 -14.10 29.04 -11.61
C VAL A 85 -12.69 28.49 -11.92
N PRO A 86 -12.03 28.81 -13.06
CA PRO A 86 -10.66 28.38 -13.30
C PRO A 86 -9.65 28.93 -12.29
N VAL A 87 -9.82 30.18 -11.82
CA VAL A 87 -8.94 30.76 -10.81
C VAL A 87 -9.05 30.01 -9.47
N GLU A 88 -10.26 29.72 -9.02
CA GLU A 88 -10.47 29.05 -7.73
C GLU A 88 -10.04 27.57 -7.80
N VAL A 89 -10.32 26.89 -8.91
CA VAL A 89 -9.75 25.54 -9.18
C VAL A 89 -8.22 25.59 -9.20
N THR A 90 -7.60 26.61 -9.79
CA THR A 90 -6.13 26.74 -9.81
C THR A 90 -5.54 26.99 -8.42
N LYS A 91 -6.21 27.79 -7.57
CA LYS A 91 -5.80 28.01 -6.18
C LYS A 91 -5.94 26.74 -5.33
N ASN A 92 -7.08 26.04 -5.43
CA ASN A 92 -7.32 24.82 -4.65
C ASN A 92 -6.41 23.66 -5.08
N ASN A 93 -5.86 23.71 -6.30
CA ASN A 93 -4.84 22.78 -6.79
C ASN A 93 -3.41 23.34 -6.71
N ALA A 94 -3.18 24.44 -5.98
CA ALA A 94 -1.87 25.05 -5.88
C ALA A 94 -0.94 24.17 -5.03
N TYR A 95 0.24 23.90 -5.57
CA TYR A 95 1.30 23.21 -4.84
C TYR A 95 1.74 24.05 -3.62
N PRO A 96 1.88 23.46 -2.42
CA PRO A 96 2.20 24.21 -1.21
C PRO A 96 3.52 24.96 -1.29
N SER A 97 3.57 26.10 -0.61
CA SER A 97 4.78 26.88 -0.46
C SER A 97 5.66 26.29 0.63
N TYR A 98 6.69 25.55 0.23
CA TYR A 98 7.70 25.05 1.17
C TYR A 98 8.66 26.17 1.58
N THR A 99 8.23 27.00 2.56
CA THR A 99 9.08 27.99 3.21
C THR A 99 10.33 27.36 3.82
N THR A 100 11.44 28.10 3.82
CA THR A 100 12.67 27.67 4.52
C THR A 100 12.42 27.60 6.01
N LEU A 101 12.81 26.50 6.63
CA LEU A 101 12.85 26.30 8.08
C LEU A 101 14.31 26.06 8.47
N ASN A 102 14.71 26.58 9.64
CA ASN A 102 15.98 26.22 10.26
C ASN A 102 15.74 25.00 11.16
N TYR A 103 16.67 24.06 11.15
CA TYR A 103 16.55 22.80 11.87
C TYR A 103 17.63 22.69 12.95
N THR A 104 17.24 22.36 14.17
CA THR A 104 18.14 22.11 15.30
C THR A 104 18.06 20.65 15.70
N LEU A 105 19.22 20.01 15.93
CA LEU A 105 19.29 18.63 16.37
C LEU A 105 18.56 18.46 17.70
N SER A 106 17.57 17.58 17.75
CA SER A 106 16.73 17.32 18.92
C SER A 106 16.98 15.95 19.53
N GLU A 107 17.37 14.96 18.72
CA GLU A 107 17.65 13.61 19.19
C GLU A 107 18.65 12.89 18.28
N THR A 108 19.45 11.99 18.85
CA THR A 108 20.36 11.09 18.14
C THR A 108 20.25 9.68 18.68
N TYR A 109 20.12 8.71 17.78
CA TYR A 109 20.23 7.28 18.04
C TYR A 109 21.64 6.87 17.62
N SER A 110 22.57 6.87 18.58
CA SER A 110 23.97 6.53 18.35
C SER A 110 24.12 5.04 18.03
N PRO A 111 25.03 4.62 17.13
CA PRO A 111 25.16 3.21 16.74
C PRO A 111 25.49 2.24 17.89
N ASP A 112 26.26 2.71 18.87
CA ASP A 112 26.77 1.96 20.02
C ASP A 112 25.72 1.70 21.11
N SER A 113 24.72 2.57 21.23
CA SER A 113 23.58 2.45 22.14
C SER A 113 22.23 2.46 21.39
N PHE A 114 22.21 1.98 20.15
CA PHE A 114 21.11 2.25 19.21
C PHE A 114 19.79 1.66 19.71
N PHE A 115 19.80 0.39 20.11
CA PHE A 115 18.61 -0.33 20.56
C PHE A 115 18.11 0.10 21.94
N ASP A 116 18.93 0.79 22.76
CA ASP A 116 18.50 1.32 24.07
C ASP A 116 17.32 2.30 23.95
N LYS A 117 17.14 2.93 22.78
CA LYS A 117 16.06 3.88 22.49
C LYS A 117 14.79 3.25 21.92
N PHE A 118 14.74 1.92 21.84
CA PHE A 118 13.59 1.17 21.35
C PHE A 118 13.09 0.15 22.38
N ASP A 119 11.81 -0.20 22.24
CA ASP A 119 11.18 -1.36 22.86
C ASP A 119 11.01 -2.46 21.80
N TYR A 120 11.18 -3.72 22.21
CA TYR A 120 11.04 -4.88 21.33
C TYR A 120 9.58 -5.36 21.34
N TYR A 121 9.00 -5.49 20.16
CA TYR A 121 7.66 -6.04 19.95
C TYR A 121 7.74 -7.57 19.90
N THR A 122 6.86 -8.26 20.63
CA THR A 122 6.85 -9.73 20.75
C THR A 122 5.49 -10.38 20.49
N ASP A 123 4.48 -9.59 20.12
CA ASP A 123 3.16 -10.09 19.79
C ASP A 123 3.13 -10.62 18.34
N SER A 124 2.04 -11.28 17.96
CA SER A 124 1.83 -11.77 16.60
C SER A 124 1.94 -10.67 15.55
N ASP A 125 2.53 -10.97 14.41
CA ASP A 125 2.65 -10.00 13.32
C ASP A 125 1.27 -9.54 12.78
N PRO A 126 0.98 -8.22 12.75
CA PRO A 126 -0.31 -7.70 12.27
C PRO A 126 -0.60 -7.93 10.79
N THR A 127 0.43 -8.19 9.99
CA THR A 127 0.41 -8.41 8.53
C THR A 127 0.39 -9.89 8.15
N ASN A 128 0.08 -10.76 9.12
CA ASN A 128 -0.04 -12.22 8.97
C ASN A 128 1.26 -12.93 8.54
N GLY A 129 2.40 -12.35 8.90
CA GLY A 129 3.74 -12.86 8.64
C GLY A 129 4.02 -14.29 9.14
N PHE A 130 4.89 -15.00 8.43
CA PHE A 130 5.50 -16.26 8.84
C PHE A 130 6.73 -16.03 9.75
N VAL A 131 6.56 -15.15 10.73
CA VAL A 131 7.62 -14.60 11.56
C VAL A 131 7.32 -14.83 13.04
N THR A 132 8.38 -14.95 13.85
CA THR A 132 8.30 -14.81 15.31
C THR A 132 9.13 -13.59 15.69
N TYR A 133 8.48 -12.50 16.13
CA TYR A 133 9.23 -11.39 16.71
C TYR A 133 9.65 -11.74 18.14
N VAL A 134 10.95 -11.68 18.41
CA VAL A 134 11.52 -12.11 19.69
C VAL A 134 11.83 -10.94 20.61
N SER A 135 11.87 -11.21 21.92
CA SER A 135 12.26 -10.23 22.94
C SER A 135 13.73 -9.80 22.79
N GLN A 136 14.12 -8.70 23.44
CA GLN A 136 15.51 -8.23 23.45
C GLN A 136 16.49 -9.33 23.91
N GLU A 137 16.21 -10.02 25.02
CA GLU A 137 17.05 -11.10 25.55
C GLU A 137 17.23 -12.24 24.53
N THR A 138 16.16 -12.66 23.87
CA THR A 138 16.21 -13.68 22.82
C THR A 138 16.95 -13.16 21.57
N ALA A 139 16.74 -11.91 21.17
CA ALA A 139 17.45 -11.29 20.06
C ALA A 139 18.95 -11.22 20.33
N GLU A 140 19.37 -10.81 21.52
CA GLU A 140 20.80 -10.77 21.90
C GLU A 140 21.42 -12.18 21.95
N SER A 141 20.74 -13.16 22.55
CA SER A 141 21.23 -14.55 22.63
C SER A 141 21.35 -15.25 21.28
N LEU A 142 20.43 -14.96 20.35
CA LEU A 142 20.48 -15.43 18.96
C LEU A 142 21.29 -14.49 18.04
N ASN A 143 21.86 -13.41 18.58
CA ASN A 143 22.59 -12.37 17.84
C ASN A 143 21.75 -11.78 16.68
N LEU A 144 20.44 -11.65 16.84
CA LEU A 144 19.54 -11.01 15.86
C LEU A 144 19.63 -9.48 15.89
N THR A 145 20.01 -8.90 17.04
CA THR A 145 20.40 -7.49 17.15
C THR A 145 21.80 -7.34 17.74
N TYR A 146 22.53 -6.33 17.27
CA TYR A 146 23.88 -6.02 17.74
C TYR A 146 24.20 -4.54 17.50
N SER A 147 24.86 -3.89 18.47
CA SER A 147 25.35 -2.51 18.38
C SER A 147 26.87 -2.45 18.54
N SER A 148 27.49 -1.53 17.80
CA SER A 148 28.93 -1.28 17.79
C SER A 148 29.24 0.20 17.68
N SER A 149 30.51 0.60 17.84
CA SER A 149 30.92 2.01 17.69
C SER A 149 30.73 2.59 16.28
N SER A 150 30.46 1.77 15.27
CA SER A 150 30.27 2.21 13.87
C SER A 150 28.86 1.98 13.33
N SER A 151 28.21 0.88 13.71
CA SER A 151 26.91 0.50 13.18
C SER A 151 26.07 -0.34 14.14
N ALA A 152 24.75 -0.31 13.93
CA ALA A 152 23.76 -1.16 14.57
C ALA A 152 23.12 -2.10 13.52
N VAL A 153 22.92 -3.37 13.88
CA VAL A 153 22.43 -4.43 13.00
C VAL A 153 21.15 -5.04 13.57
N LEU A 154 20.15 -5.27 12.71
CA LEU A 154 18.93 -6.05 12.99
C LEU A 154 18.75 -7.08 11.87
N ARG A 155 18.69 -8.37 12.18
CA ARG A 155 18.64 -9.46 11.19
C ARG A 155 17.58 -10.53 11.47
N VAL A 156 17.24 -11.26 10.42
CA VAL A 156 16.48 -12.52 10.49
C VAL A 156 17.39 -13.67 10.94
N ASP A 157 16.81 -14.65 11.65
CA ASP A 157 17.50 -15.86 12.09
C ASP A 157 17.88 -16.77 10.91
N THR A 158 19.18 -17.11 10.81
CA THR A 158 19.75 -17.96 9.76
C THR A 158 20.10 -19.36 10.25
N SER A 159 19.58 -19.79 11.40
CA SER A 159 19.78 -21.14 11.95
C SER A 159 18.71 -22.12 11.46
N ASP A 160 19.04 -23.42 11.52
CA ASP A 160 18.08 -24.51 11.32
C ASP A 160 17.12 -24.57 12.52
N ALA A 161 15.82 -24.72 12.24
CA ALA A 161 14.77 -24.76 13.26
C ALA A 161 14.93 -25.90 14.30
N ASP A 162 15.66 -26.97 13.95
CA ASP A 162 15.98 -28.09 14.85
C ASP A 162 17.12 -27.78 15.86
N SER A 163 17.78 -26.62 15.75
CA SER A 163 18.98 -26.30 16.55
C SER A 163 18.72 -25.59 17.88
N SER A 164 17.54 -24.97 18.08
CA SER A 164 17.24 -24.11 19.23
C SER A 164 16.40 -24.77 20.35
N ASP A 165 15.74 -25.91 20.10
CA ASP A 165 14.72 -26.45 21.03
C ASP A 165 15.22 -27.59 21.96
N SER A 166 16.49 -27.54 22.38
CA SER A 166 17.08 -28.52 23.32
C SER A 166 17.10 -28.07 24.79
N SER A 167 16.53 -26.90 25.09
CA SER A 167 16.42 -26.34 26.45
C SER A 167 14.98 -25.93 26.83
N GLY A 168 14.00 -26.78 26.51
CA GLY A 168 12.58 -26.60 26.84
C GLY A 168 12.04 -27.69 27.79
N THR A 169 12.08 -27.41 29.10
CA THR A 169 11.46 -28.13 30.24
C THR A 169 10.58 -29.36 29.94
N SER A 170 11.07 -30.56 30.28
CA SER A 170 10.25 -31.77 30.33
C SER A 170 9.20 -31.68 31.45
N SER A 171 7.95 -31.34 31.09
CA SER A 171 6.82 -31.35 32.01
C SER A 171 6.47 -32.78 32.42
N THR A 172 6.97 -33.21 33.58
CA THR A 172 6.65 -34.53 34.15
C THR A 172 5.22 -34.57 34.67
N THR A 173 4.27 -34.95 33.82
CA THR A 173 2.92 -35.35 34.27
C THR A 173 3.00 -36.73 34.90
N GLY A 174 3.02 -36.79 36.23
CA GLY A 174 2.89 -38.04 36.95
C GLY A 174 1.51 -38.66 36.76
N GLN A 175 1.47 -39.92 36.32
CA GLN A 175 0.29 -40.78 36.50
C GLN A 175 0.66 -42.00 37.34
N THR A 176 -0.19 -42.25 38.33
CA THR A 176 0.00 -43.17 39.45
C THR A 176 -0.17 -44.64 39.06
N SER A 177 0.60 -45.50 39.74
CA SER A 177 0.61 -46.94 39.52
C SER A 177 -0.61 -47.67 40.10
N GLN A 178 -1.27 -48.47 39.25
CA GLN A 178 -1.84 -49.80 39.56
C GLN A 178 -1.65 -50.62 38.26
N GLY A 179 -1.31 -51.91 38.22
CA GLY A 179 -1.30 -52.94 39.26
C GLY A 179 -1.85 -54.22 38.63
N GLY A 180 -0.99 -55.14 38.17
CA GLY A 180 -1.43 -56.35 37.45
C GLY A 180 -0.29 -57.33 37.17
N GLN A 181 -0.46 -58.58 37.55
CA GLN A 181 0.57 -59.63 37.50
C GLN A 181 0.55 -60.44 36.19
N GLY A 182 1.68 -61.07 35.86
CA GLY A 182 1.70 -62.41 35.27
C GLY A 182 2.49 -62.59 33.97
N GLY A 183 3.18 -63.73 33.85
CA GLY A 183 3.69 -64.25 32.57
C GLY A 183 5.19 -64.59 32.57
N GLN A 184 5.52 -65.89 32.66
CA GLN A 184 6.88 -66.42 32.53
C GLN A 184 7.29 -66.60 31.06
N GLY A 185 8.60 -66.66 30.80
CA GLY A 185 9.16 -67.64 29.84
C GLY A 185 10.18 -67.13 28.82
N GLY A 186 11.19 -67.96 28.53
CA GLY A 186 11.98 -67.90 27.29
C GLY A 186 13.48 -67.63 27.48
N GLN A 187 14.32 -68.59 27.06
CA GLN A 187 15.79 -68.49 27.06
C GLN A 187 16.37 -68.17 25.67
N SER A 188 17.68 -67.87 25.67
CA SER A 188 18.68 -68.21 24.63
C SER A 188 18.58 -67.61 23.21
N SER A 189 19.48 -66.65 22.97
CA SER A 189 20.49 -66.65 21.89
C SER A 189 20.26 -67.48 20.61
N GLN A 190 20.28 -66.83 19.44
CA GLN A 190 21.42 -66.85 18.50
C GLN A 190 21.21 -65.86 17.34
N GLY A 191 22.28 -65.56 16.59
CA GLY A 191 22.31 -64.48 15.59
C GLY A 191 21.64 -64.81 14.25
N GLY A 192 21.24 -63.77 13.53
CA GLY A 192 20.70 -63.84 12.18
C GLY A 192 21.02 -62.57 11.40
N GLN A 193 22.11 -62.60 10.64
CA GLN A 193 22.56 -61.49 9.79
C GLN A 193 21.74 -61.51 8.49
N SER A 194 20.89 -60.50 8.28
CA SER A 194 20.12 -60.34 7.04
C SER A 194 20.09 -58.87 6.63
N GLY A 195 20.53 -58.58 5.40
CA GLY A 195 20.56 -57.23 4.87
C GLY A 195 19.16 -56.74 4.51
N GLY A 196 18.71 -55.68 5.18
CA GLY A 196 17.57 -54.87 4.73
C GLY A 196 18.10 -53.60 4.04
N GLN A 197 17.74 -53.40 2.77
CA GLN A 197 18.02 -52.14 2.08
C GLN A 197 17.28 -51.01 2.80
N GLY A 198 18.01 -50.07 3.38
CA GLY A 198 17.42 -48.91 4.04
C GLY A 198 16.63 -48.08 3.02
N ALA A 199 15.32 -47.93 3.25
CA ALA A 199 14.52 -46.97 2.51
C ALA A 199 15.13 -45.56 2.68
N PRO A 200 15.16 -44.72 1.63
CA PRO A 200 15.65 -43.35 1.78
C PRO A 200 14.85 -42.65 2.88
N GLY A 201 15.56 -42.04 3.81
CA GLY A 201 14.96 -41.43 4.99
C GLY A 201 13.87 -40.45 4.57
N ARG A 202 12.64 -40.69 5.03
CA ARG A 202 11.61 -39.65 4.97
C ARG A 202 12.18 -38.49 5.77
N LYS A 203 12.47 -37.35 5.12
CA LYS A 203 12.60 -36.08 5.83
C LYS A 203 11.35 -35.99 6.71
N ARG A 204 11.53 -35.99 8.02
CA ARG A 204 10.42 -35.76 8.94
C ARG A 204 9.90 -34.39 8.56
N GLN A 205 8.65 -34.32 8.13
CA GLN A 205 8.05 -33.05 7.76
C GLN A 205 7.95 -32.23 9.05
N SER A 206 8.88 -31.28 9.20
CA SER A 206 8.85 -30.34 10.31
C SER A 206 7.49 -29.67 10.30
N THR A 207 6.83 -29.63 11.46
CA THR A 207 5.68 -28.76 11.68
C THR A 207 6.22 -27.35 11.59
N ALA A 208 6.08 -26.73 10.41
CA ALA A 208 6.79 -25.52 10.04
C ALA A 208 6.66 -24.43 11.10
N THR A 209 7.74 -24.22 11.84
CA THR A 209 7.86 -23.12 12.80
C THR A 209 8.14 -21.83 12.03
N THR A 210 7.50 -20.75 12.47
CA THR A 210 7.79 -19.39 12.01
C THR A 210 9.24 -19.02 12.32
N ARG A 211 9.87 -18.22 11.45
CA ARG A 211 11.29 -17.88 11.57
C ARG A 211 11.49 -16.67 12.49
N ASN A 212 12.47 -16.74 13.39
CA ASN A 212 12.73 -15.63 14.32
C ASN A 212 13.24 -14.39 13.56
N SER A 213 12.73 -13.24 13.98
CA SER A 213 13.12 -11.91 13.51
C SER A 213 12.88 -10.91 14.65
N VAL A 214 13.07 -9.63 14.36
CA VAL A 214 12.96 -8.55 15.35
C VAL A 214 12.11 -7.42 14.78
N ARG A 215 11.25 -6.86 15.63
CA ARG A 215 10.55 -5.58 15.41
C ARG A 215 10.81 -4.69 16.61
N VAL A 216 11.36 -3.51 16.38
CA VAL A 216 11.67 -2.52 17.41
C VAL A 216 10.87 -1.23 17.17
N THR A 217 10.34 -0.64 18.23
CA THR A 217 9.53 0.60 18.20
C THR A 217 10.17 1.65 19.11
N SER A 218 10.36 2.89 18.65
CA SER A 218 11.07 3.89 19.44
C SER A 218 10.27 4.36 20.65
N LYS A 219 10.98 4.51 21.79
CA LYS A 219 10.44 5.00 23.07
C LYS A 219 9.93 6.44 22.98
N ASN A 220 10.59 7.26 22.15
CA ASN A 220 10.14 8.61 21.81
C ASN A 220 9.10 8.57 20.68
N THR A 221 8.15 9.50 20.72
CA THR A 221 7.21 9.79 19.63
C THR A 221 7.40 11.20 19.07
N TYR A 222 6.97 11.41 17.83
CA TYR A 222 7.19 12.63 17.06
C TYR A 222 5.90 13.11 16.39
N ASN A 223 5.73 14.43 16.22
CA ASN A 223 4.55 15.05 15.56
C ASN A 223 4.89 15.82 14.26
N LYS A 224 6.18 15.93 13.95
CA LYS A 224 6.82 16.58 12.80
C LYS A 224 8.33 16.56 13.03
N GLY A 225 9.11 16.87 12.01
CA GLY A 225 10.56 17.01 12.13
C GLY A 225 11.26 16.85 10.79
N LEU A 226 12.58 16.90 10.84
CA LEU A 226 13.45 16.41 9.79
C LEU A 226 14.24 15.22 10.35
N PHE A 227 14.01 14.05 9.78
CA PHE A 227 14.64 12.80 10.18
C PHE A 227 15.74 12.47 9.17
N ILE A 228 16.91 12.12 9.66
CA ILE A 228 18.06 11.68 8.88
C ILE A 228 18.37 10.25 9.33
N PHE A 229 18.20 9.29 8.42
CA PHE A 229 18.45 7.87 8.64
C PHE A 229 19.69 7.46 7.85
N ASP A 230 20.80 7.17 8.55
CA ASP A 230 21.98 6.56 7.93
C ASP A 230 21.77 5.05 7.80
N VAL A 231 21.58 4.58 6.57
CA VAL A 231 21.27 3.19 6.25
C VAL A 231 22.42 2.64 5.41
N ILE A 232 23.18 1.70 5.97
CA ILE A 232 24.37 1.11 5.38
C ILE A 232 23.99 -0.14 4.56
N HIS A 233 23.04 -0.92 5.05
CA HIS A 233 22.54 -2.14 4.39
C HIS A 233 21.03 -2.30 4.59
N THR A 234 20.34 -2.74 3.53
CA THR A 234 18.92 -3.09 3.51
C THR A 234 18.74 -4.62 3.42
N PRO A 235 17.77 -5.21 4.12
CA PRO A 235 17.45 -6.64 3.98
C PRO A 235 16.92 -6.95 2.58
N TYR A 236 17.29 -8.11 2.02
CA TYR A 236 16.60 -8.63 0.83
C TYR A 236 16.72 -10.16 0.74
N GLY A 237 15.77 -10.77 0.05
CA GLY A 237 15.73 -12.20 -0.25
C GLY A 237 14.30 -12.69 -0.43
N CYS A 238 14.10 -13.81 -1.13
CA CYS A 238 12.76 -14.37 -1.31
C CYS A 238 12.05 -14.60 0.05
N GLY A 239 10.86 -14.04 0.16
CA GLY A 239 10.04 -14.07 1.38
C GLY A 239 10.31 -12.95 2.39
N THR A 240 11.31 -12.07 2.23
CA THR A 240 11.51 -10.96 3.19
C THR A 240 10.54 -9.80 2.95
N TRP A 241 10.06 -9.17 4.02
CA TRP A 241 9.31 -7.90 4.01
C TRP A 241 9.91 -6.93 5.06
N PRO A 242 11.05 -6.30 4.74
CA PRO A 242 11.66 -5.29 5.60
C PRO A 242 10.98 -3.92 5.53
N ALA A 243 10.86 -3.26 6.68
CA ALA A 243 10.36 -1.90 6.78
C ALA A 243 11.14 -1.04 7.81
N LEU A 244 11.41 0.20 7.43
CA LEU A 244 11.73 1.34 8.30
C LEU A 244 10.62 2.38 8.08
N TRP A 245 9.87 2.69 9.13
CA TRP A 245 8.60 3.42 9.01
C TRP A 245 8.27 4.20 10.29
N LEU A 246 7.25 5.05 10.20
CA LEU A 246 6.69 5.82 11.31
C LEU A 246 5.21 5.45 11.48
N THR A 247 4.75 5.24 12.72
CA THR A 247 3.31 5.12 13.04
C THR A 247 3.03 5.38 14.52
N ASP A 248 1.77 5.53 14.91
CA ASP A 248 1.32 5.41 16.30
C ASP A 248 0.64 4.03 16.48
N PRO A 249 1.34 3.02 17.05
CA PRO A 249 0.83 1.65 17.13
C PRO A 249 -0.51 1.51 17.86
N ASN A 250 -0.82 2.44 18.77
CA ASN A 250 -2.03 2.40 19.59
C ASN A 250 -3.23 3.07 18.91
N ASN A 251 -3.00 3.84 17.83
CA ASN A 251 -4.00 4.68 17.18
C ASN A 251 -4.03 4.52 15.66
N TRP A 252 -3.37 3.49 15.12
CA TRP A 252 -3.42 3.18 13.69
C TRP A 252 -4.87 2.85 13.25
N PRO A 253 -5.34 3.34 12.08
CA PRO A 253 -4.70 4.25 11.13
C PRO A 253 -5.16 5.71 11.32
N ALA A 254 -5.80 6.04 12.45
CA ALA A 254 -6.32 7.38 12.74
C ALA A 254 -5.21 8.43 12.92
N HIS A 255 -4.03 8.00 13.35
CA HIS A 255 -2.82 8.82 13.50
C HIS A 255 -1.81 8.63 12.36
N GLY A 256 -2.16 7.87 11.32
CA GLY A 256 -1.36 7.73 10.11
C GLY A 256 -0.11 6.86 10.26
N GLU A 257 0.46 6.50 9.10
CA GLU A 257 1.66 5.68 8.94
C GLU A 257 2.45 6.17 7.71
N ILE A 258 3.77 6.26 7.86
CA ILE A 258 4.71 6.79 6.87
C ILE A 258 5.79 5.74 6.64
N ASP A 259 5.75 5.08 5.49
CA ASP A 259 6.70 4.04 5.10
C ASP A 259 7.87 4.72 4.40
N ILE A 260 9.05 4.68 5.03
CA ILE A 260 10.22 5.48 4.64
C ILE A 260 11.13 4.63 3.76
N MET A 261 11.42 3.41 4.22
CA MET A 261 12.09 2.40 3.41
C MET A 261 11.37 1.06 3.56
N GLU A 262 10.68 0.64 2.51
CA GLU A 262 9.91 -0.60 2.48
C GLU A 262 10.08 -1.29 1.13
N ALA A 263 10.24 -2.62 1.16
CA ALA A 263 10.24 -3.45 -0.04
C ALA A 263 9.86 -4.89 0.33
N VAL A 264 9.70 -5.73 -0.70
CA VAL A 264 9.40 -7.15 -0.54
C VAL A 264 10.32 -8.02 -1.39
N ASN A 265 10.48 -9.27 -0.95
CA ASN A 265 11.28 -10.31 -1.62
C ASN A 265 12.71 -9.81 -1.94
N ASN A 266 13.15 -9.93 -3.19
CA ASN A 266 14.51 -9.57 -3.58
C ASN A 266 14.77 -8.05 -3.65
N GLY A 267 13.76 -7.19 -3.39
CA GLY A 267 13.90 -5.73 -3.37
C GLY A 267 14.21 -5.10 -4.75
N THR A 268 14.16 -5.89 -5.83
CA THR A 268 14.57 -5.50 -7.19
C THR A 268 13.72 -4.41 -7.83
N SER A 269 12.56 -4.08 -7.27
CA SER A 269 11.73 -2.94 -7.69
C SER A 269 12.25 -1.60 -7.14
N GLY A 270 13.16 -1.62 -6.17
CA GLY A 270 13.61 -0.44 -5.41
C GLY A 270 12.74 -0.17 -4.18
N ASN A 271 12.99 0.97 -3.53
CA ASN A 271 12.26 1.38 -2.34
C ASN A 271 10.83 1.86 -2.68
N GLN A 272 9.83 1.39 -1.96
CA GLN A 272 8.47 1.92 -1.99
C GLN A 272 8.24 2.82 -0.75
N MET A 273 8.10 4.13 -0.96
CA MET A 273 7.69 5.06 0.10
C MET A 273 6.17 5.23 0.05
N THR A 274 5.47 4.93 1.13
CA THR A 274 4.00 4.88 1.16
C THR A 274 3.45 5.72 2.31
N LEU A 275 2.21 6.19 2.16
CA LEU A 275 1.44 6.74 3.28
C LEU A 275 0.13 5.97 3.43
N HIS A 276 -0.21 5.66 4.68
CA HIS A 276 -1.47 5.04 5.07
C HIS A 276 -2.19 5.94 6.07
N THR A 277 -3.47 6.20 5.84
CA THR A 277 -4.27 7.13 6.64
C THR A 277 -5.70 6.64 6.87
N ALA A 278 -6.41 7.28 7.80
CA ALA A 278 -7.87 7.37 7.75
C ALA A 278 -8.36 8.04 6.44
N SER A 279 -9.66 7.93 6.14
CA SER A 279 -10.24 8.55 4.94
C SER A 279 -10.12 10.08 4.95
N GLY A 280 -9.76 10.68 3.81
CA GLY A 280 -9.66 12.14 3.67
C GLY A 280 -8.34 12.63 3.07
N CYS A 281 -7.34 11.76 2.94
CA CYS A 281 -6.03 12.07 2.38
C CYS A 281 -5.87 11.54 0.94
N LYS A 282 -5.52 12.42 0.02
CA LYS A 282 -5.20 12.07 -1.37
C LYS A 282 -4.04 12.87 -1.94
N MET A 283 -3.44 12.29 -2.98
CA MET A 283 -2.31 12.77 -3.76
C MET A 283 -2.65 12.93 -5.24
N ASP A 284 -3.95 13.12 -5.57
CA ASP A 284 -4.50 13.37 -6.93
C ASP A 284 -4.25 14.83 -7.41
N HIS A 285 -3.20 15.45 -6.89
CA HIS A 285 -2.79 16.83 -7.15
C HIS A 285 -1.34 16.88 -7.69
N LYS A 286 -0.82 18.10 -7.94
CA LYS A 286 0.55 18.28 -8.43
C LYS A 286 1.57 17.81 -7.38
N ARG A 287 2.47 16.89 -7.75
CA ARG A 287 3.59 16.41 -6.92
C ARG A 287 4.93 16.82 -7.56
N LYS A 288 5.96 17.10 -6.76
CA LYS A 288 7.33 17.46 -7.19
C LYS A 288 8.33 16.39 -6.72
N GLN A 289 8.19 15.19 -7.27
CA GLN A 289 9.03 14.03 -6.97
C GLN A 289 9.82 13.49 -8.17
N THR A 290 10.92 12.78 -7.95
CA THR A 290 11.63 12.02 -9.01
C THR A 290 11.12 10.59 -9.16
N GLY A 291 10.59 9.97 -8.10
CA GLY A 291 10.02 8.63 -8.12
C GLY A 291 8.64 8.53 -8.78
N THR A 292 8.22 7.31 -9.09
CA THR A 292 6.97 7.01 -9.81
C THR A 292 5.82 6.84 -8.81
N ALA A 293 4.75 7.64 -8.92
CA ALA A 293 3.56 7.43 -8.10
C ALA A 293 2.83 6.14 -8.52
N LEU A 294 2.53 5.27 -7.55
CA LEU A 294 1.80 4.03 -7.75
C LEU A 294 0.29 4.25 -7.57
N HIS A 295 -0.08 4.92 -6.47
CA HIS A 295 -1.46 5.17 -6.07
C HIS A 295 -1.63 6.57 -5.48
N GLU A 296 -2.85 7.12 -5.61
CA GLU A 296 -3.17 8.50 -5.20
C GLU A 296 -4.01 8.57 -3.92
N ASN A 297 -4.69 7.51 -3.50
CA ASN A 297 -5.59 7.53 -2.34
C ASN A 297 -4.93 6.87 -1.13
N CYS A 298 -4.55 7.65 -0.12
CA CYS A 298 -3.78 7.17 1.03
C CYS A 298 -4.64 6.45 2.09
N TYR A 299 -5.96 6.41 1.91
CA TYR A 299 -6.85 5.69 2.82
C TYR A 299 -6.50 4.19 2.84
N TRP A 300 -6.18 3.65 4.01
CA TRP A 300 -5.66 2.28 4.17
C TRP A 300 -6.56 1.15 3.63
N LYS A 301 -7.87 1.38 3.39
CA LYS A 301 -8.77 0.39 2.75
C LYS A 301 -8.94 0.59 1.24
N ALA A 302 -8.36 1.64 0.66
CA ALA A 302 -8.34 1.85 -0.78
C ALA A 302 -7.28 0.95 -1.44
N ASN A 303 -7.31 0.84 -2.77
CA ASN A 303 -6.23 0.25 -3.58
C ASN A 303 -5.75 -1.15 -3.10
N ALA A 304 -6.67 -2.00 -2.64
CA ALA A 304 -6.35 -3.30 -2.03
C ALA A 304 -5.37 -3.22 -0.83
N GLN A 305 -5.48 -2.15 -0.05
CA GLN A 305 -4.67 -1.77 1.12
C GLN A 305 -3.29 -1.17 0.84
N ALA A 306 -2.91 -0.95 -0.42
CA ALA A 306 -1.58 -0.44 -0.81
C ALA A 306 -1.31 1.06 -0.58
N GLY A 307 -2.11 1.75 0.26
CA GLY A 307 -1.94 3.18 0.56
C GLY A 307 -1.80 4.07 -0.69
N CYS A 308 -1.00 5.14 -0.58
CA CYS A 308 -0.60 5.97 -1.72
C CYS A 308 0.92 5.90 -1.99
N GLY A 309 1.41 4.80 -2.58
CA GLY A 309 2.85 4.57 -2.77
C GLY A 309 3.56 5.46 -3.81
N VAL A 310 4.88 5.62 -3.63
CA VAL A 310 5.85 6.11 -4.62
C VAL A 310 7.00 5.14 -4.72
N GLN A 311 7.29 4.66 -5.92
CA GLN A 311 8.39 3.76 -6.22
C GLN A 311 9.67 4.53 -6.60
N GLY A 312 10.78 4.18 -5.96
CA GLY A 312 12.13 4.58 -6.37
C GLY A 312 12.63 3.84 -7.60
N ASN A 313 13.92 3.95 -7.89
CA ASN A 313 14.63 3.10 -8.85
C ASN A 313 15.27 1.91 -8.11
N THR A 314 15.83 0.94 -8.83
CA THR A 314 16.44 -0.25 -8.22
C THR A 314 17.56 0.09 -7.22
N SER A 315 18.33 1.16 -7.45
CA SER A 315 19.41 1.58 -6.55
C SER A 315 18.98 2.15 -5.19
N THR A 316 17.67 2.27 -4.92
CA THR A 316 17.16 2.77 -3.62
C THR A 316 16.89 1.69 -2.57
N PHE A 317 16.96 0.41 -2.92
CA PHE A 317 16.81 -0.71 -1.97
C PHE A 317 17.56 -1.97 -2.43
N GLY A 318 17.72 -2.94 -1.52
CA GLY A 318 18.20 -4.29 -1.82
C GLY A 318 19.66 -4.34 -2.30
N ALA A 319 19.96 -5.33 -3.15
CA ALA A 319 21.32 -5.63 -3.59
C ALA A 319 22.04 -4.43 -4.26
N ASP A 320 21.32 -3.63 -5.05
CA ASP A 320 21.90 -2.45 -5.72
C ASP A 320 22.28 -1.36 -4.70
N TYR A 321 21.36 -1.01 -3.78
CA TYR A 321 21.62 -0.05 -2.70
C TYR A 321 22.80 -0.48 -1.82
N ASN A 322 22.84 -1.77 -1.45
CA ASN A 322 23.89 -2.33 -0.61
C ASN A 322 25.26 -2.36 -1.32
N THR A 323 25.27 -2.53 -2.65
CA THR A 323 26.49 -2.47 -3.47
C THR A 323 27.08 -1.05 -3.54
N LEU A 324 26.23 -0.02 -3.41
CA LEU A 324 26.63 1.39 -3.33
C LEU A 324 27.06 1.83 -1.91
N GLY A 325 27.13 0.91 -0.94
CA GLY A 325 27.43 1.26 0.47
C GLY A 325 26.26 1.96 1.19
N GLY A 326 25.04 1.76 0.68
CA GLY A 326 23.83 2.40 1.17
C GLY A 326 23.86 3.92 1.02
N GLY A 327 23.44 4.65 2.05
CA GLY A 327 23.44 6.11 2.06
C GLY A 327 22.55 6.71 3.14
N ILE A 328 22.02 7.91 2.86
CA ILE A 328 21.12 8.63 3.76
C ILE A 328 19.71 8.63 3.19
N THR A 329 18.73 8.19 3.99
CA THR A 329 17.31 8.46 3.72
C THR A 329 16.86 9.60 4.63
N ALA A 330 16.40 10.70 4.04
CA ALA A 330 15.98 11.89 4.77
C ALA A 330 14.48 12.13 4.60
N VAL A 331 13.77 12.38 5.70
CA VAL A 331 12.32 12.64 5.73
C VAL A 331 12.04 13.99 6.35
N GLU A 332 11.51 14.93 5.56
CA GLU A 332 10.97 16.18 6.08
C GLU A 332 9.46 16.03 6.24
N TRP A 333 8.98 15.97 7.48
CA TRP A 333 7.56 15.91 7.81
C TRP A 333 7.13 17.21 8.48
N ARG A 334 6.20 17.93 7.85
CA ARG A 334 5.64 19.21 8.32
C ARG A 334 4.23 19.42 7.79
N SER A 335 3.55 20.48 8.25
CA SER A 335 2.16 20.75 7.86
C SER A 335 1.93 20.89 6.35
N ALA A 336 2.93 21.37 5.61
CA ALA A 336 2.87 21.55 4.15
C ALA A 336 3.00 20.25 3.32
N GLY A 337 3.35 19.13 3.96
CA GLY A 337 3.62 17.87 3.28
C GLY A 337 4.67 17.00 3.97
N ILE A 338 4.81 15.78 3.45
CA ILE A 338 5.88 14.85 3.78
C ILE A 338 6.76 14.68 2.53
N ARG A 339 8.08 14.88 2.66
CA ARG A 339 9.04 14.73 1.56
C ARG A 339 10.12 13.74 1.96
N VAL A 340 10.45 12.80 1.07
CA VAL A 340 11.50 11.80 1.28
C VAL A 340 12.56 11.94 0.21
N TRP A 341 13.84 11.99 0.62
CA TRP A 341 15.01 11.92 -0.27
C TRP A 341 15.81 10.68 0.10
N GLN A 342 16.48 10.10 -0.89
CA GLN A 342 17.53 9.11 -0.68
C GLN A 342 18.79 9.59 -1.41
N PHE A 343 19.89 9.71 -0.67
CA PHE A 343 21.20 10.09 -1.18
C PHE A 343 22.11 8.86 -1.09
N GLU A 344 22.68 8.44 -2.21
CA GLU A 344 23.70 7.39 -2.26
C GLU A 344 24.93 7.80 -1.42
N ARG A 345 25.67 6.83 -0.87
CA ARG A 345 26.78 7.06 0.08
C ARG A 345 27.80 8.12 -0.37
N ASP A 346 28.18 8.11 -1.65
CA ASP A 346 29.17 9.02 -2.23
C ASP A 346 28.58 10.39 -2.64
N ASN A 347 27.25 10.56 -2.54
CA ASN A 347 26.48 11.74 -2.97
C ASN A 347 25.70 12.40 -1.82
N ILE A 348 26.08 12.15 -0.56
CA ILE A 348 25.44 12.76 0.62
C ILE A 348 25.75 14.27 0.67
N PRO A 349 24.73 15.16 0.76
CA PRO A 349 24.92 16.59 0.92
C PRO A 349 25.78 17.00 2.15
N ASP A 350 26.72 17.94 1.93
CA ASP A 350 27.63 18.46 2.97
C ASP A 350 26.89 19.03 4.20
N ASP A 351 25.70 19.58 4.03
CA ASP A 351 24.93 20.16 5.14
C ASP A 351 24.39 19.09 6.11
N ILE A 352 24.17 17.86 5.62
CA ILE A 352 23.85 16.69 6.46
C ILE A 352 25.10 16.25 7.24
N THR A 353 26.24 16.06 6.56
CA THR A 353 27.48 15.58 7.21
C THR A 353 28.05 16.59 8.21
N ASN A 354 27.80 17.88 8.02
CA ASN A 354 28.13 18.95 8.95
C ASN A 354 27.06 19.20 10.05
N ASN A 355 26.04 18.34 10.17
CA ASN A 355 24.95 18.43 11.18
C ASN A 355 24.16 19.75 11.14
N SER A 356 23.99 20.35 9.96
CA SER A 356 23.22 21.59 9.74
C SER A 356 22.27 21.46 8.52
N PRO A 357 21.42 20.42 8.46
CA PRO A 357 20.69 20.04 7.25
C PRO A 357 19.64 21.09 6.82
N SER A 358 19.55 21.31 5.51
CA SER A 358 18.69 22.28 4.85
C SER A 358 17.98 21.64 3.62
N PRO A 359 16.75 21.11 3.81
CA PRO A 359 15.98 20.45 2.74
C PRO A 359 15.72 21.28 1.48
N ASN A 360 15.86 22.61 1.56
CA ASN A 360 15.67 23.50 0.41
C ASN A 360 16.88 23.52 -0.56
N SER A 361 18.05 23.03 -0.14
CA SER A 361 19.24 22.88 -1.01
C SER A 361 19.26 21.58 -1.80
N TRP A 362 18.54 20.54 -1.35
CA TRP A 362 18.62 19.17 -1.89
C TRP A 362 17.86 18.93 -3.19
N GLY A 363 17.19 19.94 -3.73
CA GLY A 363 16.44 19.84 -4.98
C GLY A 363 15.14 19.03 -4.84
N LYS A 364 14.86 18.18 -5.84
CA LYS A 364 13.59 17.45 -5.96
C LYS A 364 13.62 16.18 -5.11
N ALA A 365 12.61 16.00 -4.25
CA ALA A 365 12.50 14.80 -3.41
C ALA A 365 12.29 13.53 -4.26
N LEU A 366 12.61 12.37 -3.70
CA LEU A 366 12.30 11.07 -4.30
C LEU A 366 10.80 10.79 -4.23
N ALA A 367 10.18 11.06 -3.08
CA ALA A 367 8.73 11.07 -2.89
C ALA A 367 8.28 12.42 -2.29
N ASP A 368 7.13 12.92 -2.73
CA ASP A 368 6.56 14.19 -2.27
C ASP A 368 5.05 14.04 -2.06
N PHE A 369 4.60 14.25 -0.84
CA PHE A 369 3.23 14.08 -0.38
C PHE A 369 2.70 15.43 0.13
N PRO A 370 2.28 16.33 -0.79
CA PRO A 370 1.85 17.69 -0.43
C PRO A 370 0.49 17.72 0.27
N ASP A 371 0.24 18.78 1.03
CA ASP A 371 -1.00 18.99 1.79
C ASP A 371 -2.26 19.29 0.93
N THR A 372 -2.10 19.55 -0.38
CA THR A 372 -3.16 20.06 -1.27
C THR A 372 -4.46 19.24 -1.26
N GLY A 373 -4.34 17.91 -1.17
CA GLY A 373 -5.46 16.97 -1.08
C GLY A 373 -5.49 16.18 0.23
N CYS A 374 -4.70 16.58 1.23
CA CYS A 374 -4.49 15.82 2.46
C CYS A 374 -4.04 16.74 3.60
N ASP A 375 -4.90 16.96 4.61
CA ASP A 375 -4.47 17.67 5.82
C ASP A 375 -3.53 16.77 6.65
N ILE A 376 -2.23 16.90 6.38
CA ILE A 376 -1.14 16.17 7.04
C ILE A 376 -1.20 16.33 8.57
N GLY A 377 -1.55 17.51 9.07
CA GLY A 377 -1.62 17.78 10.51
C GLY A 377 -2.84 17.12 11.18
N SER A 378 -3.90 16.86 10.41
CA SER A 378 -5.04 16.07 10.89
C SER A 378 -4.74 14.57 10.89
N HIS A 379 -3.99 14.07 9.91
CA HIS A 379 -3.81 12.64 9.65
C HIS A 379 -2.60 12.02 10.35
N PHE A 380 -1.48 12.75 10.54
CA PHE A 380 -0.24 12.21 11.09
C PHE A 380 0.06 12.79 12.47
N LYS A 381 0.18 11.93 13.50
CA LYS A 381 0.39 12.33 14.90
C LYS A 381 1.17 11.27 15.67
N ASN A 382 1.89 11.70 16.71
CA ASN A 382 2.44 10.85 17.78
C ASN A 382 3.19 9.59 17.28
N GLN A 383 3.98 9.74 16.23
CA GLN A 383 4.61 8.63 15.53
C GLN A 383 5.89 8.15 16.24
N SER A 384 6.01 6.87 16.53
CA SER A 384 7.29 6.19 16.82
C SER A 384 7.97 5.76 15.53
N ILE A 385 9.30 5.70 15.54
CA ILE A 385 10.11 5.02 14.52
C ILE A 385 10.01 3.52 14.75
N ILE A 386 9.67 2.76 13.70
CA ILE A 386 9.63 1.30 13.73
C ILE A 386 10.61 0.74 12.71
N ILE A 387 11.29 -0.33 13.10
CA ILE A 387 12.17 -1.11 12.23
C ILE A 387 11.82 -2.58 12.41
N ASN A 388 11.56 -3.29 11.32
CA ASN A 388 11.35 -4.73 11.34
C ASN A 388 11.83 -5.41 10.05
N ILE A 389 11.85 -6.75 10.12
CA ILE A 389 11.86 -7.61 8.95
C ILE A 389 10.75 -8.64 9.16
N ASP A 390 9.60 -8.43 8.53
CA ASP A 390 8.56 -9.46 8.42
C ASP A 390 8.97 -10.50 7.35
N LEU A 391 8.27 -11.64 7.33
CA LEU A 391 8.49 -12.73 6.39
C LEU A 391 7.16 -13.20 5.81
N CYS A 392 7.03 -13.26 4.49
CA CYS A 392 5.79 -13.57 3.79
C CYS A 392 4.66 -12.56 4.04
N GLY A 393 3.71 -12.87 4.93
CA GLY A 393 2.55 -12.02 5.20
C GLY A 393 1.63 -11.78 4.00
N ASP A 394 0.69 -10.86 4.20
CA ASP A 394 -0.35 -10.49 3.24
C ASP A 394 0.21 -9.91 1.93
N TRP A 395 1.38 -9.25 1.97
CA TRP A 395 2.02 -8.67 0.78
C TRP A 395 3.09 -9.58 0.18
N ALA A 396 4.25 -9.73 0.85
CA ALA A 396 5.42 -10.40 0.26
C ALA A 396 5.20 -11.88 -0.04
N GLY A 397 4.33 -12.55 0.73
CA GLY A 397 3.94 -13.96 0.57
C GLY A 397 2.80 -14.21 -0.41
N SER A 398 2.12 -13.17 -0.90
CA SER A 398 1.03 -13.32 -1.87
C SER A 398 1.54 -13.89 -3.19
N ASN A 399 0.80 -14.83 -3.81
CA ASN A 399 1.27 -15.52 -5.02
C ASN A 399 1.46 -14.58 -6.23
N SER A 400 0.72 -13.46 -6.27
CA SER A 400 0.92 -12.39 -7.25
C SER A 400 2.29 -11.71 -7.12
N VAL A 401 2.79 -11.55 -5.90
CA VAL A 401 4.07 -10.86 -5.64
C VAL A 401 5.20 -11.88 -5.56
N TYR A 402 5.15 -12.80 -4.59
CA TYR A 402 6.16 -13.83 -4.36
C TYR A 402 6.52 -14.60 -5.64
N THR A 403 5.52 -15.25 -6.26
CA THR A 403 5.73 -16.15 -7.40
C THR A 403 5.73 -15.40 -8.72
N SER A 404 4.81 -14.45 -8.93
CA SER A 404 4.54 -13.89 -10.26
C SER A 404 5.36 -12.64 -10.57
N GLU A 405 5.64 -11.79 -9.59
CA GLU A 405 6.48 -10.60 -9.75
C GLU A 405 7.97 -10.92 -9.49
N PHE A 406 8.27 -11.58 -8.37
CA PHE A 406 9.65 -11.83 -7.93
C PHE A 406 10.23 -13.21 -8.33
N GLY A 407 9.41 -14.12 -8.88
CA GLY A 407 9.86 -15.42 -9.38
C GLY A 407 10.39 -16.36 -8.29
N CYS A 408 10.00 -16.15 -7.02
CA CYS A 408 10.55 -16.88 -5.88
C CYS A 408 10.11 -18.36 -5.85
N PRO A 409 10.95 -19.27 -5.35
CA PRO A 409 10.73 -20.72 -5.43
C PRO A 409 9.76 -21.23 -4.35
N SER A 410 9.10 -22.36 -4.64
CA SER A 410 8.08 -23.00 -3.77
C SER A 410 6.95 -22.04 -3.36
N ASN A 411 6.24 -22.29 -2.26
CA ASN A 411 5.43 -21.24 -1.61
C ASN A 411 6.28 -20.55 -0.54
N CYS A 412 5.89 -19.32 -0.16
CA CYS A 412 6.70 -18.49 0.72
C CYS A 412 6.97 -19.13 2.08
N THR A 413 5.96 -19.71 2.73
CA THR A 413 6.12 -20.32 4.08
C THR A 413 7.04 -21.54 4.05
N ASP A 414 6.93 -22.40 3.03
CA ASP A 414 7.85 -23.54 2.87
C ASP A 414 9.28 -23.06 2.57
N TYR A 415 9.44 -21.99 1.80
CA TYR A 415 10.77 -21.43 1.52
C TYR A 415 11.41 -20.86 2.80
N VAL A 416 10.70 -20.00 3.52
CA VAL A 416 11.17 -19.39 4.77
C VAL A 416 11.49 -20.46 5.83
N ALA A 417 10.64 -21.47 5.99
CA ALA A 417 10.87 -22.53 6.96
C ALA A 417 12.13 -23.38 6.65
N ASN A 418 12.33 -23.74 5.38
CA ASN A 418 13.29 -24.79 5.00
C ASN A 418 14.63 -24.30 4.42
N ASN A 419 14.85 -22.98 4.24
CA ASN A 419 16.05 -22.44 3.60
C ASN A 419 16.75 -21.35 4.46
N PRO A 420 17.19 -21.66 5.69
CA PRO A 420 17.76 -20.68 6.62
C PRO A 420 19.02 -19.96 6.10
N SER A 421 19.83 -20.62 5.27
CA SER A 421 21.04 -20.05 4.64
C SER A 421 20.77 -18.84 3.74
N GLU A 422 19.57 -18.76 3.17
CA GLU A 422 19.21 -17.74 2.19
C GLU A 422 18.92 -16.38 2.87
N PHE A 423 18.67 -16.39 4.19
CA PHE A 423 18.42 -15.18 4.98
C PHE A 423 19.70 -14.47 5.45
N THR A 424 20.89 -14.91 5.00
CA THR A 424 22.17 -14.23 5.30
C THR A 424 22.30 -12.81 4.74
N LYS A 425 21.37 -12.40 3.85
CA LYS A 425 21.22 -11.01 3.35
C LYS A 425 19.99 -10.29 3.91
N ALA A 426 19.21 -10.95 4.76
CA ALA A 426 18.04 -10.37 5.42
C ALA A 426 18.45 -9.66 6.73
N TYR A 427 19.24 -8.58 6.60
CA TYR A 427 19.61 -7.71 7.72
C TYR A 427 19.65 -6.23 7.33
N TRP A 428 19.22 -5.41 8.27
CA TRP A 428 19.46 -3.98 8.29
C TRP A 428 20.83 -3.72 8.92
N GLU A 429 21.56 -2.76 8.38
CA GLU A 429 22.69 -2.13 9.06
C GLU A 429 22.52 -0.61 9.00
N PHE A 430 22.65 0.05 10.15
CA PHE A 430 22.45 1.49 10.29
C PHE A 430 23.69 2.16 10.88
N GLY A 431 23.95 3.39 10.43
CA GLY A 431 24.77 4.35 11.15
C GLY A 431 23.94 5.04 12.24
N ALA A 432 24.15 6.34 12.44
CA ALA A 432 23.34 7.12 13.38
C ALA A 432 21.99 7.52 12.77
N PHE A 433 20.91 7.49 13.55
CA PHE A 433 19.70 8.24 13.21
C PHE A 433 19.69 9.58 13.94
N GLN A 434 19.28 10.64 13.27
CA GLN A 434 19.16 11.97 13.85
C GLN A 434 17.78 12.55 13.58
N VAL A 435 17.18 13.16 14.61
CA VAL A 435 15.90 13.87 14.48
C VAL A 435 16.13 15.34 14.81
N TYR A 436 15.77 16.20 13.88
CA TYR A 436 15.86 17.65 13.99
C TYR A 436 14.45 18.26 14.10
N GLN A 437 14.32 19.30 14.92
CA GLN A 437 13.10 20.08 15.05
C GLN A 437 13.28 21.47 14.44
N SER A 438 12.20 22.01 13.87
CA SER A 438 12.20 23.38 13.34
C SER A 438 12.30 24.39 14.48
N SER A 439 13.30 25.27 14.47
CA SER A 439 13.51 26.33 15.47
C SER A 439 12.60 27.55 15.26
#